data_AF-A0A4Y2EJY0-F1
#
_entry.id   AF-A0A4Y2EJY0-F1
#
_cell.length_a   1.000
_cell.length_b   1.000
_cell.length_c   1.000
_cell.angle_alpha   90.00
_cell.angle_beta   90.00
_cell.angle_gamma   90.00
#
_symmetry.space_group_name_H-M   'P 1'
#
loop_
_entity.id
_entity.type
_entity.pdbx_description
1 polymer ?
#
loop_
_entity_poly.entity_id
_entity_poly.type
_entity_poly.pdbx_seq_one_letter_code
_entity_poly.pdbx_strand_id
1 'polypeptide(L)'
;MKKQWINEDSTLECCEVLSDDDIVSRVTCDSEETRNFEECPKSNEENLVMHQKLSHGDALVHIEALLNYFEQEDENALAEKIILRNLRSIIRRRVNKKQKQTSIILFFMEQ
;
A
#
# COMPACT_ATOMS: atom_id res chain seq x y z
N MET A 1 0.95 -21.59 21.24
CA MET A 1 0.11 -20.39 21.04
C MET A 1 0.13 -19.95 19.56
N LYS A 2 -0.21 -20.85 18.61
CA LYS A 2 -0.11 -20.59 17.15
C LYS A 2 -1.32 -21.05 16.32
N LYS A 3 -2.36 -21.59 16.97
CA LYS A 3 -3.55 -22.14 16.28
C LYS A 3 -4.74 -21.19 16.27
N GLN A 4 -4.71 -20.11 17.05
CA GLN A 4 -5.89 -19.28 17.27
C GLN A 4 -6.17 -18.31 16.12
N TRP A 5 -5.12 -17.70 15.54
CA TRP A 5 -5.26 -16.74 14.43
C TRP A 5 -5.79 -17.33 13.11
N ILE A 6 -5.74 -18.65 12.94
CA ILE A 6 -6.22 -19.30 11.70
C ILE A 6 -7.74 -19.56 11.76
N ASN A 7 -8.34 -19.55 12.96
CA ASN A 7 -9.75 -19.89 13.14
C ASN A 7 -10.66 -18.67 13.38
N GLU A 8 -10.12 -17.45 13.42
CA GLU A 8 -10.88 -16.22 13.71
C GLU A 8 -11.74 -15.73 12.54
N ASP A 9 -11.45 -16.16 11.31
CA ASP A 9 -12.25 -15.80 10.12
C ASP A 9 -13.57 -16.56 10.03
N SER A 10 -13.71 -17.71 10.71
CA SER A 10 -14.93 -18.55 10.58
C SER A 10 -16.15 -18.03 11.34
N THR A 11 -16.01 -17.02 12.20
CA THR A 11 -17.12 -16.51 13.03
C THR A 11 -17.63 -15.13 12.64
N LEU A 12 -17.04 -14.48 11.62
CA LEU A 12 -17.54 -13.19 11.14
C LEU A 12 -18.78 -13.38 10.26
N GLU A 13 -19.96 -13.08 10.82
CA GLU A 13 -21.28 -13.05 10.17
C GLU A 13 -21.35 -12.08 8.97
N CYS A 14 -20.27 -11.33 8.69
CA CYS A 14 -20.19 -10.37 7.60
C CYS A 14 -19.66 -10.94 6.28
N CYS A 15 -19.20 -12.21 6.26
CA CYS A 15 -18.62 -12.84 5.08
C CYS A 15 -19.58 -13.88 4.49
N GLU A 16 -20.53 -13.43 3.68
CA GLU A 16 -21.36 -14.34 2.88
C GLU A 16 -20.49 -14.97 1.76
N VAL A 17 -20.42 -16.30 1.75
CA VAL A 17 -19.73 -17.05 0.69
C VAL A 17 -20.63 -17.08 -0.54
N LEU A 18 -20.23 -16.38 -1.59
CA LEU A 18 -20.96 -16.35 -2.85
C LEU A 18 -20.60 -17.54 -3.73
N SER A 19 -21.59 -18.09 -4.44
CA SER A 19 -21.35 -19.04 -5.53
C SER A 19 -20.74 -18.32 -6.73
N ASP A 20 -20.04 -19.07 -7.60
CA ASP A 20 -19.51 -18.54 -8.85
C ASP A 20 -20.63 -17.91 -9.71
N ASP A 21 -21.82 -18.50 -9.71
CA ASP A 21 -23.00 -17.97 -10.41
C ASP A 21 -23.48 -16.64 -9.79
N ASP A 22 -23.40 -16.49 -8.46
CA ASP A 22 -23.77 -15.25 -7.76
C ASP A 22 -22.79 -14.13 -8.09
N ILE A 23 -21.49 -14.45 -8.17
CA ILE A 23 -20.42 -13.52 -8.57
C ILE A 23 -20.63 -13.07 -10.01
N VAL A 24 -20.85 -14.01 -10.93
CA VAL A 24 -21.08 -13.70 -12.35
C VAL A 24 -22.36 -12.87 -12.50
N SER A 25 -23.44 -13.21 -11.79
CA SER A 25 -24.68 -12.43 -11.83
C SER A 25 -24.46 -10.99 -11.38
N ARG A 26 -23.77 -10.75 -10.26
CA ARG A 26 -23.45 -9.41 -9.75
C ARG A 26 -22.61 -8.61 -10.73
N VAL A 27 -21.62 -9.24 -11.37
CA VAL A 27 -20.77 -8.59 -12.39
C VAL A 27 -21.56 -8.27 -13.67
N THR A 28 -22.59 -9.06 -13.99
CA THR A 28 -23.43 -8.83 -15.18
C THR A 28 -24.69 -7.99 -14.92
N CYS A 29 -25.13 -7.81 -13.67
CA CYS A 29 -26.34 -7.06 -13.28
C CYS A 29 -26.12 -5.56 -13.01
N ASP A 30 -24.94 -5.00 -13.28
CA ASP A 30 -24.67 -3.58 -13.09
C ASP A 30 -25.37 -2.65 -14.12
N SER A 31 -26.46 -3.11 -14.76
CA SER A 31 -27.25 -2.27 -15.66
C SER A 31 -28.66 -1.92 -15.16
N GLU A 32 -29.33 -2.63 -14.23
CA GLU A 32 -30.75 -2.31 -13.92
C GLU A 32 -31.27 -2.48 -12.47
N GLU A 33 -30.45 -2.54 -11.41
CA GLU A 33 -31.00 -2.47 -10.03
C GLU A 33 -30.33 -1.41 -9.14
N THR A 34 -30.84 -0.19 -9.26
CA THR A 34 -30.79 0.83 -8.21
C THR A 34 -31.61 0.38 -6.98
N ARG A 35 -30.98 -0.29 -6.00
CA ARG A 35 -31.38 -0.49 -4.58
C ARG A 35 -30.67 -1.77 -4.10
N ASN A 36 -29.81 -1.84 -3.09
CA ASN A 36 -29.54 -1.01 -1.94
C ASN A 36 -28.06 -1.27 -1.58
N PHE A 37 -27.14 -0.35 -1.88
CA PHE A 37 -25.95 -0.26 -1.06
C PHE A 37 -26.42 0.52 0.17
N GLU A 38 -26.58 -0.20 1.29
CA GLU A 38 -26.76 0.44 2.58
C GLU A 38 -25.71 1.54 2.70
N GLU A 39 -26.19 2.80 2.73
CA GLU A 39 -25.34 3.98 2.76
C GLU A 39 -24.41 3.79 3.96
N CYS A 40 -23.13 3.54 3.67
CA CYS A 40 -22.09 3.53 4.69
C CYS A 40 -22.28 4.80 5.50
N PRO A 41 -22.52 4.73 6.82
CA PRO A 41 -22.81 5.92 7.59
C PRO A 41 -21.62 6.84 7.39
N LYS A 42 -21.88 8.05 6.88
CA LYS A 42 -20.87 9.10 6.72
C LYS A 42 -20.13 9.19 8.05
N SER A 43 -18.96 8.56 8.12
CA SER A 43 -18.10 8.69 9.28
C SER A 43 -17.82 10.18 9.34
N ASN A 44 -18.20 10.79 10.46
CA ASN A 44 -17.93 12.18 10.75
C ASN A 44 -16.41 12.32 10.91
N GLU A 45 -15.69 12.30 9.79
CA GLU A 45 -14.28 12.63 9.74
C GLU A 45 -14.17 14.14 9.50
N GLU A 46 -14.69 14.89 10.48
CA GLU A 46 -14.54 16.34 10.67
C GLU A 46 -13.06 16.76 10.90
N ASN A 47 -12.11 15.88 10.65
CA ASN A 47 -10.71 16.25 10.44
C ASN A 47 -10.42 16.11 8.95
N LEU A 48 -11.00 17.03 8.17
CA LEU A 48 -10.51 17.36 6.84
C LEU A 48 -9.06 17.79 7.00
N VAL A 49 -8.16 16.80 6.97
CA VAL A 49 -6.74 16.99 6.73
C VAL A 49 -6.69 17.90 5.53
N MET A 50 -6.36 19.17 5.75
CA MET A 50 -6.07 20.06 4.64
C MET A 50 -5.05 19.30 3.81
N HIS A 51 -5.37 19.00 2.56
CA HIS A 51 -4.44 18.44 1.60
C HIS A 51 -3.39 19.51 1.30
N GLN A 52 -2.54 19.79 2.30
CA GLN A 52 -1.41 20.66 2.17
C GLN A 52 -0.55 19.99 1.11
N LYS A 53 -0.34 20.69 0.01
CA LYS A 53 0.40 20.20 -1.14
C LYS A 53 1.87 20.10 -0.74
N LEU A 54 2.19 18.99 -0.09
CA LEU A 54 3.50 18.74 0.47
C LEU A 54 4.45 18.46 -0.69
N SER A 55 5.59 19.16 -0.73
CA SER A 55 6.54 18.95 -1.82
C SER A 55 7.14 17.55 -1.70
N HIS A 56 7.61 16.99 -2.82
CA HIS A 56 8.25 15.67 -2.80
C HIS A 56 9.48 15.63 -1.87
N GLY A 57 10.21 16.75 -1.75
CA GLY A 57 11.34 16.89 -0.85
C GLY A 57 10.93 16.85 0.61
N ASP A 58 9.87 17.58 0.96
CA ASP A 58 9.34 17.60 2.33
C ASP A 58 8.85 16.21 2.73
N ALA A 59 8.18 15.50 1.81
CA ALA A 59 7.67 14.15 2.04
C ALA A 59 8.82 13.18 2.35
N LEU A 60 9.94 13.33 1.62
CA LEU A 60 11.14 12.54 1.81
C LEU A 60 11.76 12.76 3.20
N VAL A 61 11.84 14.02 3.65
CA VAL A 61 12.38 14.35 4.98
C VAL A 61 11.51 13.76 6.10
N HIS A 62 10.18 13.86 5.97
CA HIS A 62 9.26 13.26 6.94
C HIS A 62 9.38 11.73 6.99
N ILE A 63 9.49 11.07 5.83
CA ILE A 63 9.69 9.62 5.75
C ILE A 63 11.03 9.22 6.38
N GLU A 64 12.11 9.97 6.13
CA GLU A 64 13.43 9.65 6.67
C GLU A 64 13.48 9.79 8.20
N ALA A 65 12.81 10.81 8.77
CA ALA A 65 12.68 10.98 10.21
C ALA A 65 11.93 9.81 10.88
N LEU A 66 10.82 9.35 10.27
CA LEU A 66 10.05 8.20 10.74
C LEU A 66 10.86 6.91 10.69
N LEU A 67 11.60 6.68 9.60
CA LEU A 67 12.47 5.51 9.48
C LEU A 67 13.57 5.53 10.55
N ASN A 68 14.12 6.70 10.87
CA ASN A 68 15.15 6.83 11.89
C ASN A 68 14.59 6.56 13.31
N TYR A 69 13.35 6.99 13.59
CA TYR A 69 12.63 6.65 14.81
C TYR A 69 12.39 5.14 14.92
N PHE A 70 11.86 4.51 13.87
CA PHE A 70 11.65 3.06 13.86
C PHE A 70 12.97 2.30 13.99
N GLU A 71 14.06 2.77 13.39
CA GLU A 71 15.40 2.19 13.56
C GLU A 71 15.87 2.19 15.03
N GLN A 72 15.39 3.10 15.88
CA GLN A 72 15.70 3.15 17.31
C GLN A 72 14.80 2.27 18.20
N GLU A 73 13.64 1.81 17.70
CA GLU A 73 12.67 1.03 18.48
C GLU A 73 13.03 -0.47 18.62
N ASP A 74 12.61 -1.10 19.73
CA ASP A 74 13.12 -2.32 20.40
C ASP A 74 13.30 -3.61 19.53
N GLU A 75 14.13 -4.55 20.04
CA GLU A 75 14.82 -5.64 19.31
C GLU A 75 13.98 -6.63 18.47
N ASN A 76 12.65 -6.67 18.62
CA ASN A 76 11.79 -7.53 17.79
C ASN A 76 11.68 -7.03 16.32
N ALA A 77 12.15 -5.81 16.05
CA ALA A 77 12.14 -5.17 14.74
C ALA A 77 13.42 -5.42 13.88
N LEU A 78 14.41 -6.18 14.36
CA LEU A 78 15.68 -6.38 13.65
C LEU A 78 15.50 -7.04 12.27
N ALA A 79 14.62 -8.04 12.17
CA ALA A 79 14.37 -8.75 10.91
C ALA A 79 13.68 -7.86 9.87
N GLU A 80 12.66 -7.12 10.28
CA GLU A 80 11.95 -6.17 9.41
C GLU A 80 12.86 -5.02 8.97
N LYS A 81 13.70 -4.49 9.88
CA LYS A 81 14.73 -3.49 9.57
C LYS A 81 15.76 -3.99 8.56
N ILE A 82 16.20 -5.24 8.67
CA ILE A 82 17.13 -5.86 7.71
C ILE A 82 16.46 -6.01 6.33
N ILE A 83 15.19 -6.45 6.29
CA ILE A 83 14.43 -6.55 5.04
C ILE A 83 14.24 -5.18 4.40
N LEU A 84 13.87 -4.16 5.17
CA LEU A 84 13.74 -2.78 4.70
C LEU A 84 15.07 -2.22 4.16
N ARG A 85 16.19 -2.44 4.87
CA ARG A 85 17.53 -2.05 4.40
C ARG A 85 17.89 -2.75 3.09
N ASN A 86 17.55 -4.03 2.94
CA ASN A 86 17.78 -4.78 1.70
C ASN A 86 16.94 -4.25 0.54
N LEU A 87 15.64 -4.01 0.76
CA LEU A 87 14.76 -3.42 -0.25
C LEU A 87 15.25 -2.03 -0.70
N ARG A 88 15.65 -1.19 0.26
CA ARG A 88 16.22 0.14 -0.02
C ARG A 88 17.46 0.04 -0.92
N SER A 89 18.34 -0.92 -0.64
CA SER A 89 19.55 -1.17 -1.44
C SER A 89 19.21 -1.61 -2.87
N ILE A 90 18.26 -2.54 -3.02
CA ILE A 90 17.82 -3.05 -4.34
C ILE A 90 17.22 -1.92 -5.19
N ILE A 91 16.34 -1.11 -4.62
CA ILE A 91 15.70 0.02 -5.31
C ILE A 91 16.77 1.02 -5.76
N ARG A 92 17.66 1.46 -4.87
CA ARG A 92 18.74 2.40 -5.19
C ARG A 92 19.64 1.88 -6.31
N ARG A 93 19.98 0.58 -6.28
CA ARG A 93 20.77 -0.06 -7.34
C ARG A 93 20.06 -0.07 -8.69
N ARG A 94 18.75 -0.35 -8.72
CA ARG A 94 17.94 -0.34 -9.94
C ARG A 94 17.81 1.06 -10.53
N VAL A 95 17.55 2.06 -9.70
CA VAL A 95 17.49 3.48 -10.12
C VAL A 95 18.82 3.90 -10.74
N ASN A 96 19.94 3.64 -10.07
CA ASN A 96 21.27 3.99 -10.59
C ASN A 96 21.60 3.27 -11.91
N LYS A 97 21.23 1.99 -12.06
CA LYS A 97 21.38 1.26 -13.32
C LYS A 97 20.58 1.91 -14.45
N LYS A 98 19.30 2.23 -14.21
CA LYS A 98 18.46 2.92 -15.21
C LYS A 98 19.06 4.27 -15.59
N GLN A 99 19.48 5.08 -14.63
CA GLN A 99 20.10 6.38 -14.88
C GLN A 99 21.36 6.28 -15.76
N LYS A 100 22.24 5.29 -15.49
CA LYS A 100 23.43 5.03 -16.33
C LYS A 100 23.06 4.63 -17.75
N GLN A 101 22.08 3.73 -17.92
CA GLN A 101 21.61 3.34 -19.25
C GLN A 101 21.06 4.54 -20.02
N THR A 102 20.21 5.35 -19.40
CA THR A 102 19.68 6.58 -20.00
C THR A 102 20.80 7.54 -20.41
N SER A 103 21.79 7.75 -19.54
CA SER A 103 22.93 8.64 -19.83
C SER A 103 23.73 8.18 -21.05
N ILE A 104 23.95 6.87 -21.20
CA ILE A 104 24.65 6.29 -22.36
C ILE A 104 23.82 6.48 -23.63
N ILE A 105 22.52 6.20 -23.58
CA ILE A 105 21.62 6.38 -24.74
C ILE A 105 21.64 7.84 -25.20
N LEU A 106 21.50 8.79 -24.27
CA LEU A 106 21.55 10.22 -24.59
C LEU A 106 22.87 10.61 -25.26
N PHE A 107 24.00 10.12 -24.76
CA PHE A 107 25.32 10.38 -25.38
C PHE A 107 25.41 9.94 -26.85
N PHE A 108 24.79 8.81 -27.21
CA PHE A 108 24.77 8.33 -28.60
C PHE A 108 23.68 8.98 -29.46
N MET A 109 22.63 9.53 -28.85
CA MET A 109 21.58 10.28 -29.56
C MET A 109 21.98 11.73 -29.86
N GLU A 110 22.95 12.28 -29.13
CA GLU A 110 23.47 13.64 -29.35
C GLU A 110 24.60 13.72 -30.40
N GLN A 111 25.04 12.59 -30.97
CA GLN A 111 25.95 12.53 -32.12
C GLN A 111 25.18 12.37 -33.43
#